data_AF-A0AAN9MGG1-F1
#
_entry.id   AF-A0AAN9MGG1-F1
#
_cell.length_a   1.000
_cell.length_b   1.000
_cell.length_c   1.000
_cell.angle_alpha   90.00
_cell.angle_beta   90.00
_cell.angle_gamma   90.00
#
_symmetry.space_group_name_H-M   'P 1'
#
loop_
_entity.id
_entity.type
_entity.pdbx_description
1 polymer ?
#
loop_
_entity_poly.entity_id
_entity_poly.type
_entity_poly.pdbx_seq_one_letter_code
_entity_poly.pdbx_strand_id
1 'polypeptide(L)'
;MPRSAKVNRVSMLDTIQEIGIYVHRFHNLDLFSQGWYRIRITVRWEDSKNVSFGIPTRVVQYEAPDLDPCSIYGVWRIDDKDNSFSTQTFRIKYARQDVHLYMMISFNLSHSTVVAISVLLDLTTAAVILKFELIYAPTTENSADLHALLDASPAAIHEFRIPPKALLGLHSYCPVQFDALHAVLVDVSVHVSILTAASYSSASKFLSNSADTEDVVDKSYETLNQGHHLDLRLIRNQWLLISPKVEFLMSEANEDKTSGDFRDMGHRLAEEVISFLKSKMDKASKFGNLEDIRLSFVGHSIGNLIIRAAIADIMMEPFLRYLHTYVSLSGPHLGYLYSSNSLFNSGLWFLKKLKGTQCIHQLTFTDDPDFQNTFLYKLCKQNTLEHFRNIILLSSPQDGYVPYHSARIESCQAAANDSSKKGKVFLEMLTNCLDQIRADSTERGVFMRCDVNFDPSTYGKNLDNLVGRAAHIEFLDSDIFARFIMWSFPDLFR
;
A
#
# COMPACT_ATOMS: atom_id res chain seq x y z
N MET A 1 -47.67 30.53 0.47
CA MET A 1 -46.41 29.89 0.03
C MET A 1 -45.80 29.16 1.20
N PRO A 2 -45.49 27.86 1.11
CA PRO A 2 -44.88 27.13 2.21
C PRO A 2 -43.36 27.40 2.28
N ARG A 3 -42.83 27.46 3.50
CA ARG A 3 -41.39 27.65 3.79
C ARG A 3 -40.60 26.43 3.30
N SER A 4 -39.61 26.66 2.45
CA SER A 4 -38.60 25.68 2.09
C SER A 4 -37.75 25.32 3.32
N ALA A 5 -37.85 24.07 3.76
CA ALA A 5 -36.96 23.52 4.78
C ALA A 5 -35.57 23.33 4.17
N LYS A 6 -34.57 24.04 4.68
CA LYS A 6 -33.17 23.76 4.38
C LYS A 6 -32.81 22.40 4.98
N VAL A 7 -32.70 21.39 4.13
CA VAL A 7 -32.07 20.11 4.49
C VAL A 7 -30.57 20.38 4.64
N ASN A 8 -30.09 20.41 5.89
CA ASN A 8 -28.66 20.37 6.17
C ASN A 8 -28.13 19.00 5.70
N ARG A 9 -27.29 18.99 4.67
CA ARG A 9 -26.50 17.80 4.31
C ARG A 9 -25.43 17.61 5.38
N VAL A 10 -25.67 16.69 6.31
CA VAL A 10 -24.63 16.12 7.16
C VAL A 10 -23.81 15.18 6.29
N SER A 11 -22.52 15.45 6.10
CA SER A 11 -21.59 14.50 5.49
C SER A 11 -21.40 13.32 6.45
N MET A 12 -22.06 12.20 6.17
CA MET A 12 -21.82 10.95 6.89
C MET A 12 -20.56 10.30 6.29
N LEU A 13 -19.48 10.25 7.08
CA LEU A 13 -18.30 9.43 6.78
C LEU A 13 -18.63 8.01 7.24
N ASP A 14 -18.97 7.13 6.32
CA ASP A 14 -19.16 5.71 6.64
C ASP A 14 -17.78 5.05 6.68
N THR A 15 -17.33 4.69 7.89
CA THR A 15 -16.13 3.87 8.04
C THR A 15 -16.54 2.42 7.79
N ILE A 16 -15.94 1.78 6.79
CA ILE A 16 -16.20 0.38 6.44
C ILE A 16 -15.02 -0.44 6.96
N GLN A 17 -15.30 -1.52 7.71
CA GLN A 17 -14.26 -2.47 8.08
C GLN A 17 -14.21 -3.60 7.05
N GLU A 18 -13.02 -3.95 6.59
CA GLU A 18 -12.79 -5.11 5.74
C GLU A 18 -12.16 -6.24 6.57
N ILE A 19 -12.77 -7.42 6.54
CA ILE A 19 -12.24 -8.64 7.15
C ILE A 19 -11.93 -9.65 6.05
N GLY A 20 -10.65 -9.86 5.79
CA GLY A 20 -10.13 -10.88 4.89
C GLY A 20 -9.97 -12.22 5.62
N ILE A 21 -10.50 -13.29 5.06
CA ILE A 21 -10.39 -14.65 5.58
C ILE A 21 -9.75 -15.50 4.50
N TYR A 22 -8.54 -15.99 4.75
CA TYR A 22 -7.83 -16.92 3.88
C TYR A 22 -7.95 -18.34 4.43
N VAL A 23 -8.57 -19.23 3.66
CA VAL A 23 -8.72 -20.65 3.98
C VAL A 23 -7.67 -21.42 3.19
N HIS A 24 -6.64 -21.92 3.88
CA HIS A 24 -5.54 -22.65 3.27
C HIS A 24 -5.93 -24.09 2.96
N ARG A 25 -6.25 -24.83 4.03
CA ARG A 25 -6.34 -26.30 4.00
C ARG A 25 -7.34 -26.80 5.03
N PHE A 26 -8.03 -27.88 4.67
CA PHE A 26 -8.92 -28.63 5.53
C PHE A 26 -8.28 -29.98 5.84
N HIS A 27 -7.95 -30.21 7.10
CA HIS A 27 -7.40 -31.46 7.61
C HIS A 27 -8.53 -32.27 8.24
N ASN A 28 -8.98 -33.31 7.54
CA ASN A 28 -9.82 -34.32 8.16
C ASN A 28 -8.93 -35.21 9.04
N LEU A 29 -9.01 -35.07 10.36
CA LEU A 29 -8.28 -35.96 11.27
C LEU A 29 -9.04 -37.27 11.43
N ASP A 30 -10.33 -37.19 11.75
CA ASP A 30 -11.18 -38.37 11.99
C ASP A 30 -12.71 -38.07 11.93
N LEU A 31 -13.21 -37.53 10.81
CA LEU A 31 -14.65 -37.41 10.58
C LEU A 31 -15.32 -38.78 10.48
N PHE A 32 -16.36 -39.00 11.28
CA PHE A 32 -17.06 -40.29 11.38
C PHE A 32 -17.85 -40.70 10.14
N SER A 33 -18.14 -39.77 9.23
CA SER A 33 -18.98 -40.01 8.06
C SER A 33 -18.27 -39.65 6.77
N GLN A 34 -18.24 -40.58 5.82
CA GLN A 34 -17.85 -40.28 4.45
C GLN A 34 -18.98 -39.53 3.74
N GLY A 35 -18.62 -38.63 2.84
CA GLY A 35 -19.59 -37.85 2.08
C GLY A 35 -19.06 -36.52 1.61
N TRP A 36 -19.98 -35.62 1.31
CA TRP A 36 -19.72 -34.29 0.82
C TRP A 36 -19.72 -33.30 1.96
N TYR A 37 -18.70 -32.45 1.98
CA TYR A 37 -18.51 -31.42 2.98
C TYR A 37 -18.37 -30.06 2.33
N ARG A 38 -18.80 -29.04 3.07
CA ARG A 38 -18.70 -27.64 2.68
C ARG A 38 -18.51 -26.80 3.94
N ILE A 39 -17.72 -25.73 3.83
CA ILE A 39 -17.59 -24.76 4.90
C ILE A 39 -18.42 -23.54 4.54
N ARG A 40 -19.29 -23.10 5.44
CA ARG A 40 -20.00 -21.83 5.34
C ARG A 40 -19.44 -20.84 6.35
N ILE A 41 -19.18 -19.62 5.91
CA ILE A 41 -18.54 -18.56 6.68
C ILE A 41 -19.49 -17.36 6.73
N THR A 42 -19.75 -16.88 7.94
CA THR A 42 -20.52 -15.66 8.18
C THR A 42 -19.74 -14.75 9.12
N VAL A 43 -19.91 -13.44 8.92
CA VAL A 43 -19.26 -12.42 9.74
C VAL A 43 -20.34 -11.47 10.24
N ARG A 44 -20.39 -11.19 11.54
CA ARG A 44 -21.43 -10.31 12.12
C ARG A 44 -20.92 -9.54 13.33
N TRP A 45 -21.53 -8.39 13.61
CA TRP A 45 -21.30 -7.67 14.86
C TRP A 45 -21.89 -8.40 16.07
N GLU A 46 -21.18 -8.38 17.21
CA GLU A 46 -21.61 -9.05 18.45
C GLU A 46 -22.88 -8.41 19.06
N ASP A 47 -22.96 -7.07 19.12
CA ASP A 47 -23.93 -6.33 19.96
C ASP A 47 -25.08 -5.64 19.20
N SER A 48 -25.29 -5.96 17.93
CA SER A 48 -26.32 -5.30 17.13
C SER A 48 -27.72 -5.83 17.47
N LYS A 49 -28.61 -4.98 18.03
CA LYS A 49 -30.04 -5.30 18.29
C LYS A 49 -30.78 -5.79 17.04
N ASN A 50 -30.27 -5.44 15.85
CA ASN A 50 -30.57 -6.05 14.57
C ASN A 50 -29.29 -6.70 14.04
N VAL A 51 -29.30 -8.00 13.76
CA VAL A 51 -28.12 -8.73 13.29
C VAL A 51 -27.63 -8.13 11.96
N SER A 52 -26.54 -7.36 12.01
CA SER A 52 -25.87 -6.85 10.82
C SER A 52 -24.74 -7.78 10.41
N PHE A 53 -24.92 -8.45 9.27
CA PHE A 53 -23.91 -9.31 8.66
C PHE A 53 -22.96 -8.51 7.76
N GLY A 54 -21.69 -8.89 7.76
CA GLY A 54 -20.71 -8.41 6.80
C GLY A 54 -21.03 -8.94 5.41
N ILE A 55 -20.84 -8.09 4.40
CA ILE A 55 -21.15 -8.40 3.00
C ILE A 55 -19.88 -8.95 2.33
N PRO A 56 -19.88 -10.16 1.76
CA PRO A 56 -18.77 -10.63 0.95
C PRO A 56 -18.58 -9.73 -0.27
N THR A 57 -17.41 -9.12 -0.41
CA THR A 57 -17.12 -8.15 -1.49
C THR A 57 -16.12 -8.68 -2.50
N ARG A 58 -15.28 -9.64 -2.11
CA ARG A 58 -14.25 -10.22 -2.97
C ARG A 58 -14.00 -11.67 -2.60
N VAL A 59 -13.90 -12.53 -3.63
CA VAL A 59 -13.48 -13.92 -3.51
C VAL A 59 -12.36 -14.17 -4.51
N VAL A 60 -11.25 -14.74 -4.06
CA VAL A 60 -10.10 -15.13 -4.90
C VAL A 60 -9.77 -16.59 -4.58
N GLN A 61 -9.76 -17.44 -5.61
CA GLN A 61 -9.33 -18.83 -5.50
C GLN A 61 -7.97 -18.97 -6.19
N TYR A 62 -6.98 -19.50 -5.48
CA TYR A 62 -5.63 -19.72 -6.01
C TYR A 62 -5.51 -21.12 -6.59
N GLU A 63 -4.62 -21.32 -7.57
CA GLU A 63 -4.39 -22.63 -8.18
C GLU A 63 -3.83 -23.60 -7.14
N ALA A 64 -4.61 -24.63 -6.81
CA ALA A 64 -4.19 -25.70 -5.92
C ALA A 64 -3.38 -26.75 -6.72
N PRO A 65 -2.22 -27.23 -6.23
CA PRO A 65 -1.35 -28.11 -7.02
C PRO A 65 -1.96 -29.46 -7.41
N ASP A 66 -2.91 -30.04 -6.66
CA ASP A 66 -3.27 -31.45 -6.80
C ASP A 66 -4.73 -31.77 -6.34
N LEU A 67 -5.74 -31.20 -6.98
CA LEU A 67 -7.14 -31.55 -6.69
C LEU A 67 -7.70 -32.55 -7.71
N ASP A 68 -8.00 -33.77 -7.28
CA ASP A 68 -8.70 -34.78 -8.09
C ASP A 68 -10.09 -34.24 -8.51
N PRO A 69 -10.40 -34.10 -9.81
CA PRO A 69 -11.69 -33.62 -10.29
C PRO A 69 -12.89 -34.42 -9.76
N CYS A 70 -12.71 -35.69 -9.38
CA CYS A 70 -13.76 -36.53 -8.79
C CYS A 70 -14.02 -36.27 -7.30
N SER A 71 -13.21 -35.41 -6.67
CA SER A 71 -13.29 -35.07 -5.24
C SER A 71 -13.96 -33.73 -4.97
N ILE A 72 -14.35 -33.01 -6.01
CA ILE A 72 -14.90 -31.66 -5.92
C ILE A 72 -16.22 -31.57 -6.68
N TYR A 73 -17.17 -30.80 -6.16
CA TYR A 73 -18.46 -30.57 -6.80
C TYR A 73 -18.88 -29.10 -6.70
N GLY A 74 -19.30 -28.54 -7.84
CA GLY A 74 -19.83 -27.17 -7.94
C GLY A 74 -18.74 -26.08 -7.90
N VAL A 75 -19.16 -24.85 -7.58
CA VAL A 75 -18.30 -23.67 -7.37
C VAL A 75 -18.64 -23.11 -5.98
N TRP A 76 -17.77 -22.27 -5.42
CA TRP A 76 -18.10 -21.45 -4.25
C TRP A 76 -19.37 -20.61 -4.50
N ARG A 77 -20.07 -20.24 -3.42
CA ARG A 77 -21.35 -19.49 -3.49
C ARG A 77 -21.42 -18.42 -2.43
N ILE A 78 -22.18 -17.38 -2.71
CA ILE A 78 -22.59 -16.35 -1.75
C ILE A 78 -24.12 -16.45 -1.64
N ASP A 79 -24.66 -16.48 -0.43
CA ASP A 79 -26.09 -16.39 -0.17
C ASP A 79 -26.43 -14.95 0.25
N ASP A 80 -27.22 -14.25 -0.56
CA ASP A 80 -27.61 -12.87 -0.33
C ASP A 80 -28.60 -12.70 0.84
N LYS A 81 -29.22 -13.79 1.34
CA LYS A 81 -30.18 -13.72 2.46
C LYS A 81 -29.49 -13.47 3.79
N ASP A 82 -28.35 -14.10 4.01
CA ASP A 82 -27.57 -14.01 5.25
C ASP A 82 -26.13 -13.49 5.03
N ASN A 83 -25.81 -13.08 3.80
CA ASN A 83 -24.48 -12.67 3.36
C ASN A 83 -23.40 -13.72 3.67
N SER A 84 -23.76 -15.00 3.66
CA SER A 84 -22.81 -16.08 3.91
C SER A 84 -22.01 -16.42 2.67
N PHE A 85 -20.74 -16.76 2.88
CA PHE A 85 -19.91 -17.38 1.87
C PHE A 85 -19.84 -18.89 2.09
N SER A 86 -19.96 -19.68 1.03
CA SER A 86 -19.79 -21.13 1.07
C SER A 86 -18.70 -21.57 0.11
N THR A 87 -17.79 -22.41 0.61
CA THR A 87 -16.69 -22.97 -0.20
C THR A 87 -17.22 -23.83 -1.35
N GLN A 88 -16.34 -24.22 -2.26
CA GLN A 88 -16.63 -25.35 -3.13
C GLN A 88 -16.87 -26.60 -2.28
N THR A 89 -17.76 -27.49 -2.72
CA THR A 89 -18.04 -28.74 -2.00
C THR A 89 -16.95 -29.74 -2.31
N PHE A 90 -16.43 -30.41 -1.29
CA PHE A 90 -15.37 -31.40 -1.42
C PHE A 90 -15.74 -32.72 -0.74
N ARG A 91 -15.18 -33.81 -1.25
CA ARG A 91 -15.50 -35.16 -0.79
C ARG A 91 -14.47 -35.68 0.20
N ILE A 92 -14.93 -36.16 1.34
CA ILE A 92 -14.11 -36.87 2.33
C ILE A 92 -14.40 -38.37 2.21
N LYS A 93 -13.34 -39.13 1.94
CA LYS A 93 -13.36 -40.59 1.78
C LYS A 93 -12.57 -41.31 2.87
N TYR A 94 -11.51 -40.70 3.38
CA TYR A 94 -10.59 -41.34 4.32
C TYR A 94 -10.37 -40.48 5.56
N ALA A 95 -10.11 -41.12 6.70
CA ALA A 95 -9.51 -40.46 7.85
C ALA A 95 -8.09 -39.98 7.49
N ARG A 96 -7.63 -38.90 8.13
CA ARG A 96 -6.33 -38.24 7.81
C ARG A 96 -6.23 -37.83 6.34
N GLN A 97 -7.29 -37.20 5.84
CA GLN A 97 -7.36 -36.69 4.48
C GLN A 97 -7.24 -35.18 4.50
N ASP A 98 -6.34 -34.65 3.68
CA ASP A 98 -6.18 -33.22 3.53
C ASP A 98 -6.80 -32.72 2.23
N VAL A 99 -7.53 -31.62 2.31
CA VAL A 99 -8.15 -30.94 1.17
C VAL A 99 -7.60 -29.53 1.09
N HIS A 100 -6.95 -29.21 -0.02
CA HIS A 100 -6.41 -27.87 -0.26
C HIS A 100 -7.52 -26.97 -0.82
N LEU A 101 -7.81 -25.86 -0.14
CA LEU A 101 -8.89 -24.95 -0.54
C LEU A 101 -8.36 -23.64 -1.14
N TYR A 102 -7.22 -23.15 -0.62
CA TYR A 102 -6.51 -21.94 -1.06
C TYR A 102 -7.42 -20.83 -1.59
N MET A 103 -8.27 -20.30 -0.72
CA MET A 103 -9.24 -19.27 -1.08
C MET A 103 -9.24 -18.12 -0.10
N MET A 104 -9.35 -16.91 -0.62
CA MET A 104 -9.48 -15.69 0.16
C MET A 104 -10.83 -15.05 -0.07
N ILE A 105 -11.49 -14.67 1.02
CA ILE A 105 -12.79 -13.99 1.01
C ILE A 105 -12.65 -12.70 1.81
N SER A 106 -13.11 -11.57 1.27
CA SER A 106 -13.14 -10.28 1.98
C SER A 106 -14.60 -9.94 2.31
N PHE A 107 -14.87 -9.60 3.57
CA PHE A 107 -16.17 -9.16 4.07
C PHE A 107 -16.12 -7.70 4.48
N ASN A 108 -17.05 -6.89 3.99
CA ASN A 108 -17.21 -5.50 4.43
C ASN A 108 -18.29 -5.40 5.50
N LEU A 109 -17.95 -4.82 6.65
CA LEU A 109 -18.88 -4.47 7.71
C LEU A 109 -19.08 -2.96 7.74
N SER A 110 -20.32 -2.52 7.58
CA SER A 110 -20.74 -1.15 7.86
C SER A 110 -21.36 -1.08 9.25
N HIS A 111 -20.97 -0.08 10.04
CA HIS A 111 -21.65 0.21 11.29
C HIS A 111 -22.76 1.23 11.01
N SER A 112 -24.01 0.85 11.18
CA SER A 112 -25.12 1.77 10.88
C SER A 112 -25.26 2.84 11.96
N THR A 113 -25.12 4.10 11.55
CA THR A 113 -25.57 5.33 12.23
C THR A 113 -24.78 5.79 13.45
N VAL A 114 -23.59 6.40 13.30
CA VAL A 114 -23.15 7.41 14.29
C VAL A 114 -22.20 8.46 13.71
N VAL A 115 -22.40 9.72 14.13
CA VAL A 115 -21.59 10.92 13.83
C VAL A 115 -20.11 10.65 14.12
N ALA A 116 -19.22 11.13 13.23
CA ALA A 116 -17.78 10.85 13.16
C ALA A 116 -16.95 10.95 14.48
N ILE A 117 -17.41 11.65 15.50
CA ILE A 117 -16.75 11.74 16.82
C ILE A 117 -16.97 10.46 17.66
N SER A 118 -18.03 9.72 17.37
CA SER A 118 -18.45 8.51 18.10
C SER A 118 -17.84 7.24 17.51
N VAL A 119 -17.32 7.28 16.28
CA VAL A 119 -16.70 6.14 15.59
C VAL A 119 -15.47 5.61 16.35
N LEU A 120 -14.63 6.51 16.86
CA LEU A 120 -13.46 6.13 17.67
C LEU A 120 -13.83 5.63 19.08
N LEU A 121 -15.00 6.01 19.60
CA LEU A 121 -15.50 5.54 20.89
C LEU A 121 -16.18 4.16 20.75
N ASP A 122 -16.99 3.94 19.71
CA ASP A 122 -17.71 2.67 19.51
C ASP A 122 -16.82 1.52 18.99
N LEU A 123 -15.78 1.82 18.21
CA LEU A 123 -14.76 0.84 17.81
C LEU A 123 -13.93 0.31 19.00
N THR A 124 -14.04 0.92 20.18
CA THR A 124 -13.38 0.41 21.39
C THR A 124 -14.24 -0.57 22.17
N THR A 125 -15.52 -0.72 21.80
CA THR A 125 -16.49 -1.56 22.50
C THR A 125 -17.10 -2.68 21.65
N ALA A 126 -17.22 -2.50 20.33
CA ALA A 126 -17.85 -3.48 19.46
C ALA A 126 -16.88 -4.59 19.00
N ALA A 127 -17.26 -5.86 19.20
CA ALA A 127 -16.54 -7.02 18.69
C ALA A 127 -17.24 -7.61 17.45
N VAL A 128 -16.48 -8.35 16.65
CA VAL A 128 -17.01 -9.08 15.48
C VAL A 128 -16.91 -10.57 15.74
N ILE A 129 -17.96 -11.30 15.37
CA ILE A 129 -18.02 -12.76 15.39
C ILE A 129 -17.79 -13.28 13.97
N LEU A 130 -16.75 -14.10 13.81
CA LEU A 130 -16.53 -14.92 12.61
C LEU A 130 -17.03 -16.32 12.91
N LYS A 131 -18.02 -16.78 12.16
CA LYS A 131 -18.64 -18.09 12.36
C LYS A 131 -18.33 -18.98 11.17
N PHE A 132 -17.79 -20.15 11.46
CA PHE A 132 -17.52 -21.24 10.53
C PHE A 132 -18.48 -22.38 10.80
N GLU A 133 -19.14 -22.85 9.75
CA GLU A 133 -20.10 -23.94 9.81
C GLU A 133 -19.63 -25.07 8.89
N LEU A 134 -19.52 -26.27 9.45
CA LEU A 134 -19.27 -27.49 8.70
C LEU A 134 -20.59 -28.08 8.27
N ILE A 135 -20.84 -28.13 6.97
CA ILE A 135 -22.04 -28.74 6.39
C ILE A 135 -21.67 -30.11 5.86
N TYR A 136 -22.50 -31.11 6.16
CA TYR A 136 -22.33 -32.49 5.72
C TYR A 136 -23.54 -32.92 4.89
N ALA A 137 -23.27 -33.60 3.78
CA ALA A 137 -24.26 -34.32 3.01
C ALA A 137 -23.77 -35.74 2.68
N PRO A 138 -24.62 -36.77 2.82
CA PRO A 138 -24.27 -38.14 2.47
C PRO A 138 -24.03 -38.28 0.96
N THR A 139 -23.34 -39.34 0.57
CA THR A 139 -23.09 -39.65 -0.85
C THR A 139 -24.38 -40.17 -1.50
N THR A 140 -25.23 -39.29 -2.02
CA THR A 140 -26.44 -39.67 -2.79
C THR A 140 -26.16 -39.66 -4.30
N GLU A 141 -26.86 -40.51 -5.08
CA GLU A 141 -26.66 -40.61 -6.54
C GLU A 141 -27.31 -39.46 -7.34
N ASN A 142 -28.17 -38.66 -6.70
CA ASN A 142 -28.97 -37.63 -7.35
C ASN A 142 -28.45 -36.21 -7.01
N SER A 143 -28.11 -35.42 -8.02
CA SER A 143 -27.48 -34.08 -7.86
C SER A 143 -28.43 -33.00 -7.32
N ALA A 144 -29.74 -33.13 -7.58
CA ALA A 144 -30.75 -32.19 -7.08
C ALA A 144 -30.96 -32.32 -5.55
N ASP A 145 -30.92 -33.56 -5.03
CA ASP A 145 -31.08 -33.84 -3.60
C ASP A 145 -29.85 -33.40 -2.80
N LEU A 146 -28.65 -33.46 -3.41
CA LEU A 146 -27.41 -33.00 -2.82
C LEU A 146 -27.43 -31.49 -2.53
N HIS A 147 -27.99 -30.68 -3.42
CA HIS A 147 -28.13 -29.23 -3.20
C HIS A 147 -29.04 -28.91 -2.01
N ALA A 148 -30.20 -29.58 -1.90
CA ALA A 148 -31.12 -29.39 -0.79
C ALA A 148 -30.53 -29.81 0.56
N LEU A 149 -29.71 -30.87 0.58
CA LEU A 149 -29.00 -31.34 1.78
C LEU A 149 -27.84 -30.42 2.18
N LEU A 150 -27.19 -29.77 1.21
CA LEU A 150 -26.11 -28.80 1.46
C LEU A 150 -26.63 -27.42 1.91
N ASP A 151 -27.94 -27.19 1.82
CA ASP A 151 -28.63 -26.02 2.39
C ASP A 151 -29.24 -26.32 3.78
N ALA A 152 -29.01 -27.52 4.32
CA ALA A 152 -29.54 -27.97 5.62
C ALA A 152 -28.78 -27.38 6.83
N SER A 153 -29.18 -27.79 8.04
CA SER A 153 -28.54 -27.39 9.30
C SER A 153 -27.07 -27.83 9.35
N PRO A 154 -26.18 -27.00 9.93
CA PRO A 154 -24.76 -27.34 10.03
C PRO A 154 -24.54 -28.56 10.93
N ALA A 155 -23.57 -29.40 10.56
CA ALA A 155 -23.12 -30.54 11.37
C ALA A 155 -22.31 -30.09 12.58
N ALA A 156 -21.48 -29.05 12.41
CA ALA A 156 -20.71 -28.45 13.48
C ALA A 156 -20.48 -26.96 13.24
N ILE A 157 -20.22 -26.21 14.32
CA ILE A 157 -20.02 -24.75 14.29
C ILE A 157 -18.80 -24.39 15.12
N HIS A 158 -17.99 -23.46 14.62
CA HIS A 158 -16.92 -22.81 15.37
C HIS A 158 -17.05 -21.28 15.24
N GLU A 159 -16.90 -20.55 16.34
CA GLU A 159 -16.96 -19.09 16.34
C GLU A 159 -15.68 -18.47 16.91
N PHE A 160 -15.09 -17.54 16.17
CA PHE A 160 -14.06 -16.64 16.69
C PHE A 160 -14.67 -15.30 17.05
N ARG A 161 -14.26 -14.79 18.21
CA ARG A 161 -14.54 -13.42 18.62
C ARG A 161 -13.32 -12.55 18.35
N ILE A 162 -13.42 -11.62 17.40
CA ILE A 162 -12.40 -10.60 17.17
C ILE A 162 -12.66 -9.43 18.11
N PRO A 163 -11.78 -9.18 19.09
CA PRO A 163 -11.99 -8.10 20.05
C PRO A 163 -11.85 -6.73 19.37
N PRO A 164 -12.46 -5.68 19.94
CA PRO A 164 -12.48 -4.34 19.35
C PRO A 164 -11.07 -3.82 18.97
N LYS A 165 -10.07 -4.07 19.82
CA LYS A 165 -8.67 -3.68 19.56
C LYS A 165 -8.07 -4.35 18.31
N ALA A 166 -8.45 -5.58 18.01
CA ALA A 166 -7.98 -6.30 16.84
C ALA A 166 -8.68 -5.83 15.55
N LEU A 167 -9.85 -5.18 15.66
CA LEU A 167 -10.54 -4.59 14.50
C LEU A 167 -9.83 -3.34 13.93
N LEU A 168 -8.84 -2.80 14.65
CA LEU A 168 -7.99 -1.72 14.17
C LEU A 168 -6.90 -2.19 13.20
N GLY A 169 -6.65 -3.49 13.15
CA GLY A 169 -5.55 -4.08 12.38
C GLY A 169 -5.19 -5.44 12.96
N LEU A 170 -5.58 -6.51 12.27
CA LEU A 170 -5.26 -7.89 12.65
C LEU A 170 -4.65 -8.59 11.45
N HIS A 171 -3.57 -9.32 11.67
CA HIS A 171 -3.14 -10.40 10.80
C HIS A 171 -2.73 -11.58 11.69
N SER A 172 -3.51 -12.65 11.67
CA SER A 172 -3.26 -13.79 12.54
C SER A 172 -3.68 -15.11 11.92
N TYR A 173 -2.94 -16.15 12.24
CA TYR A 173 -3.34 -17.53 11.98
C TYR A 173 -4.35 -17.96 13.04
N CYS A 174 -5.53 -18.40 12.59
CA CYS A 174 -6.69 -18.73 13.42
C CYS A 174 -7.16 -20.16 13.07
N PRO A 175 -6.59 -21.20 13.68
CA PRO A 175 -6.94 -22.59 13.37
C PRO A 175 -8.39 -22.89 13.80
N VAL A 176 -9.24 -23.28 12.86
CA VAL A 176 -10.63 -23.66 13.17
C VAL A 176 -10.68 -25.12 13.57
N GLN A 177 -11.17 -25.38 14.78
CA GLN A 177 -11.44 -26.72 15.30
C GLN A 177 -12.90 -26.77 15.75
N PHE A 178 -13.67 -27.74 15.27
CA PHE A 178 -15.10 -27.82 15.56
C PHE A 178 -15.37 -28.39 16.95
N ASP A 179 -15.69 -29.68 17.04
CA ASP A 179 -15.99 -30.35 18.30
C ASP A 179 -15.36 -31.75 18.35
N ALA A 180 -15.52 -32.43 19.48
CA ALA A 180 -14.96 -33.76 19.69
C ALA A 180 -15.51 -34.83 18.73
N LEU A 181 -16.66 -34.59 18.09
CA LEU A 181 -17.28 -35.49 17.13
C LEU A 181 -16.91 -35.16 15.67
N HIS A 182 -16.33 -33.99 15.46
CA HIS A 182 -15.89 -33.48 14.15
C HIS A 182 -14.41 -33.08 14.22
N ALA A 183 -13.56 -34.09 14.43
CA ALA A 183 -12.11 -33.93 14.56
C ALA A 183 -11.49 -33.45 13.24
N VAL A 184 -11.45 -32.13 13.08
CA VAL A 184 -11.03 -31.42 11.89
C VAL A 184 -10.20 -30.21 12.31
N LEU A 185 -9.15 -29.91 11.55
CA LEU A 185 -8.42 -28.66 11.63
C LEU A 185 -8.54 -27.92 10.30
N VAL A 186 -9.05 -26.69 10.30
CA VAL A 186 -9.02 -25.83 9.12
C VAL A 186 -7.98 -24.74 9.34
N ASP A 187 -6.98 -24.71 8.46
CA ASP A 187 -5.95 -23.68 8.47
C ASP A 187 -6.53 -22.39 7.89
N VAL A 188 -6.73 -21.40 8.76
CA VAL A 188 -7.30 -20.10 8.39
C VAL A 188 -6.35 -18.98 8.81
N SER A 189 -6.22 -17.95 7.99
CA SER A 189 -5.61 -16.68 8.36
C SER A 189 -6.63 -15.56 8.23
N VAL A 190 -6.73 -14.73 9.27
CA VAL A 190 -7.67 -13.61 9.33
C VAL A 190 -6.89 -12.31 9.26
N HIS A 191 -7.35 -11.42 8.37
CA HIS A 191 -6.85 -10.08 8.16
C HIS A 191 -7.98 -9.09 8.46
N VAL A 192 -7.70 -8.02 9.20
CA VAL A 192 -8.67 -6.92 9.41
C VAL A 192 -8.03 -5.60 9.04
N SER A 193 -8.75 -4.82 8.23
CA SER A 193 -8.34 -3.52 7.71
C SER A 193 -9.49 -2.51 7.84
N ILE A 194 -9.18 -1.25 8.10
CA ILE A 194 -10.18 -0.17 8.10
C ILE A 194 -10.14 0.56 6.75
N LEU A 195 -11.27 0.60 6.06
CA LEU A 195 -11.49 1.36 4.84
C LEU A 195 -12.29 2.64 5.17
N THR A 196 -11.68 3.80 5.02
CA THR A 196 -12.41 5.08 5.10
C THR A 196 -13.14 5.32 3.78
N ALA A 197 -14.49 5.31 3.78
CA ALA A 197 -15.24 5.71 2.60
C ALA A 197 -15.35 7.24 2.56
N ALA A 198 -14.52 7.89 1.72
CA ALA A 198 -14.91 9.17 1.16
C ALA A 198 -16.07 8.89 0.19
N SER A 199 -17.22 9.55 0.41
CA SER A 199 -18.42 9.36 -0.39
C SER A 199 -18.17 9.72 -1.86
N TYR A 200 -18.08 8.72 -2.73
CA TYR A 200 -18.20 8.91 -4.18
C TYR A 200 -19.67 9.19 -4.52
N SER A 201 -19.96 10.39 -4.99
CA SER A 201 -21.21 10.64 -5.70
C SER A 201 -21.20 9.76 -6.96
N SER A 202 -22.14 8.83 -7.04
CA SER A 202 -22.33 7.96 -8.19
C SER A 202 -22.59 8.83 -9.43
N ALA A 203 -21.60 8.95 -10.31
CA ALA A 203 -21.81 9.48 -11.64
C ALA A 203 -22.72 8.49 -12.39
N SER A 204 -23.85 9.00 -12.85
CA SER A 204 -24.84 8.29 -13.65
C SER A 204 -24.17 7.59 -14.83
N LYS A 205 -24.36 6.26 -14.92
CA LYS A 205 -24.09 5.46 -16.12
C LYS A 205 -24.84 6.07 -17.31
N PHE A 206 -24.09 6.68 -18.24
CA PHE A 206 -24.57 6.86 -19.60
C PHE A 206 -24.19 5.62 -20.41
N LEU A 207 -25.19 4.99 -21.01
CA LEU A 207 -25.06 3.95 -22.02
C LEU A 207 -24.43 4.53 -23.29
N SER A 208 -23.44 3.85 -23.85
CA SER A 208 -23.12 3.95 -25.28
C SER A 208 -22.68 2.59 -25.82
N ASN A 209 -23.57 2.00 -26.62
CA ASN A 209 -23.20 0.97 -27.60
C ASN A 209 -22.46 1.66 -28.76
N SER A 210 -21.32 1.10 -29.18
CA SER A 210 -21.08 0.71 -30.58
C SER A 210 -19.71 0.06 -30.70
N ALA A 211 -19.67 -1.01 -31.50
CA ALA A 211 -18.48 -1.72 -31.91
C ALA A 211 -17.48 -0.80 -32.61
N ASP A 212 -16.19 -1.04 -32.41
CA ASP A 212 -15.26 -1.33 -33.50
C ASP A 212 -14.02 -2.02 -32.92
N THR A 213 -13.74 -3.20 -33.48
CA THR A 213 -12.56 -4.03 -33.27
C THR A 213 -11.37 -3.40 -34.00
N GLU A 214 -10.31 -3.04 -33.27
CA GLU A 214 -8.93 -3.05 -33.79
C GLU A 214 -7.89 -2.89 -32.65
N ASP A 215 -6.86 -3.74 -32.72
CA ASP A 215 -5.56 -3.75 -32.06
C ASP A 215 -5.44 -3.74 -30.52
N VAL A 216 -5.44 -4.95 -29.97
CA VAL A 216 -5.09 -5.30 -28.58
C VAL A 216 -3.59 -5.63 -28.49
N VAL A 217 -2.69 -4.65 -28.66
CA VAL A 217 -1.28 -4.76 -28.22
C VAL A 217 -0.71 -3.36 -27.95
N ASP A 218 -1.17 -2.63 -26.92
CA ASP A 218 -0.33 -1.53 -26.35
C ASP A 218 -0.71 -1.00 -24.95
N LYS A 219 -1.77 -1.47 -24.29
CA LYS A 219 -2.22 -0.87 -23.01
C LYS A 219 -1.65 -1.49 -21.73
N SER A 220 -0.80 -2.51 -21.82
CA SER A 220 -0.33 -3.25 -20.63
C SER A 220 0.90 -2.65 -19.94
N TYR A 221 1.62 -1.72 -20.58
CA TYR A 221 2.80 -1.07 -19.98
C TYR A 221 2.53 0.31 -19.36
N GLU A 222 1.46 1.00 -19.77
CA GLU A 222 1.11 2.34 -19.24
C GLU A 222 0.43 2.29 -17.86
N THR A 223 -0.27 1.21 -17.52
CA THR A 223 -1.09 1.13 -16.28
C THR A 223 -0.36 0.65 -15.01
N LEU A 224 0.94 0.32 -15.04
CA LEU A 224 1.64 -0.30 -13.88
C LEU A 224 2.79 0.52 -13.26
N ASN A 225 3.02 1.76 -13.71
CA ASN A 225 4.12 2.63 -13.24
C ASN A 225 3.68 4.06 -12.86
N GLN A 226 2.39 4.30 -12.66
CA GLN A 226 1.89 5.60 -12.21
C GLN A 226 1.89 5.63 -10.67
N GLY A 227 2.70 6.51 -10.08
CA GLY A 227 2.72 6.70 -8.62
C GLY A 227 1.42 7.33 -8.13
N HIS A 228 0.96 6.91 -6.96
CA HIS A 228 -0.31 7.33 -6.36
C HIS A 228 -0.05 8.04 -5.02
N HIS A 229 -0.87 9.02 -4.64
CA HIS A 229 -0.68 9.76 -3.38
C HIS A 229 -0.65 8.85 -2.14
N LEU A 230 -1.22 7.65 -2.20
CA LEU A 230 -1.25 6.65 -1.12
C LEU A 230 -0.06 5.69 -1.07
N ASP A 231 0.92 5.82 -1.95
CA ASP A 231 2.08 4.93 -2.00
C ASP A 231 2.86 4.92 -0.67
N LEU A 232 2.94 6.07 0.00
CA LEU A 232 3.62 6.21 1.30
C LEU A 232 2.71 5.97 2.52
N ARG A 233 1.53 5.33 2.33
CA ARG A 233 0.55 5.14 3.42
C ARG A 233 1.10 4.34 4.59
N LEU A 234 1.98 3.37 4.37
CA LEU A 234 2.56 2.58 5.46
C LEU A 234 3.44 3.45 6.36
N ILE A 235 4.29 4.29 5.75
CA ILE A 235 5.11 5.26 6.48
C ILE A 235 4.22 6.25 7.25
N ARG A 236 3.20 6.81 6.61
CA ARG A 236 2.21 7.69 7.28
C ARG A 236 1.58 7.00 8.49
N ASN A 237 1.13 5.77 8.34
CA ASN A 237 0.44 5.02 9.40
C ASN A 237 1.38 4.77 10.59
N GLN A 238 2.62 4.34 10.34
CA GLN A 238 3.61 4.14 11.40
C GLN A 238 3.96 5.45 12.11
N TRP A 239 4.02 6.56 11.38
CA TRP A 239 4.27 7.87 11.95
C TRP A 239 3.11 8.34 12.86
N LEU A 240 1.85 8.14 12.44
CA LEU A 240 0.68 8.43 13.29
C LEU A 240 0.69 7.64 14.60
N LEU A 241 1.22 6.41 14.59
CA LEU A 241 1.36 5.60 15.79
C LEU A 241 2.45 6.14 16.73
N ILE A 242 3.55 6.69 16.19
CA ILE A 242 4.64 7.27 16.99
C ILE A 242 4.27 8.65 17.54
N SER A 243 3.59 9.48 16.74
CA SER A 243 3.18 10.83 17.10
C SER A 243 1.73 11.10 16.68
N PRO A 244 0.73 10.81 17.53
CA PRO A 244 -0.69 10.95 17.17
C PRO A 244 -1.16 12.37 16.84
N LYS A 245 -0.34 13.38 17.15
CA LYS A 245 -0.64 14.80 16.91
C LYS A 245 -0.10 15.32 15.58
N VAL A 246 0.73 14.53 14.89
CA VAL A 246 1.32 14.96 13.62
C VAL A 246 0.23 15.10 12.55
N GLU A 247 0.39 16.08 11.69
CA GLU A 247 -0.51 16.37 10.60
C GLU A 247 0.14 15.95 9.28
N PHE A 248 -0.62 15.30 8.39
CA PHE A 248 -0.10 14.76 7.13
C PHE A 248 -0.70 15.42 5.89
N LEU A 249 0.14 15.53 4.88
CA LEU A 249 -0.23 15.78 3.49
C LEU A 249 0.28 14.60 2.66
N MET A 250 -0.64 13.85 2.06
CA MET A 250 -0.33 12.86 1.02
C MET A 250 -0.50 13.59 -0.32
N SER A 251 0.60 13.93 -0.98
CA SER A 251 0.57 14.82 -2.15
C SER A 251 -0.17 14.22 -3.34
N GLU A 252 -1.19 14.91 -3.84
CA GLU A 252 -1.96 14.54 -5.05
C GLU A 252 -1.54 15.39 -6.26
N ALA A 253 -0.77 16.46 -6.04
CA ALA A 253 -0.44 17.50 -7.03
C ALA A 253 0.17 16.99 -8.36
N ASN A 254 0.75 15.78 -8.38
CA ASN A 254 1.41 15.19 -9.54
C ASN A 254 0.86 13.82 -9.96
N GLU A 255 -0.21 13.31 -9.35
CA GLU A 255 -0.72 11.94 -9.57
C GLU A 255 -1.05 11.64 -11.04
N ASP A 256 -1.64 12.61 -11.75
CA ASP A 256 -1.97 12.49 -13.17
C ASP A 256 -0.89 13.08 -14.10
N LYS A 257 0.23 13.55 -13.56
CA LYS A 257 1.25 14.33 -14.28
C LYS A 257 2.69 13.90 -13.95
N THR A 258 2.90 12.60 -13.86
CA THR A 258 4.16 11.98 -13.40
C THR A 258 5.30 11.97 -14.44
N SER A 259 5.04 12.31 -15.70
CA SER A 259 6.00 12.26 -16.81
C SER A 259 6.57 13.63 -17.25
N GLY A 260 6.12 14.72 -16.63
CA GLY A 260 6.48 16.11 -17.00
C GLY A 260 7.88 16.58 -16.57
N ASP A 261 8.17 17.88 -16.68
CA ASP A 261 9.41 18.48 -16.17
C ASP A 261 9.41 18.52 -14.62
N PHE A 262 10.53 18.15 -13.99
CA PHE A 262 10.69 18.20 -12.53
C PHE A 262 10.51 19.61 -11.93
N ARG A 263 10.76 20.67 -12.70
CA ARG A 263 10.50 22.06 -12.28
C ARG A 263 9.02 22.29 -12.08
N ASP A 264 8.20 21.87 -13.04
CA ASP A 264 6.74 22.01 -12.96
C ASP A 264 6.17 21.10 -11.86
N MET A 265 6.70 19.89 -11.73
CA MET A 265 6.29 18.97 -10.67
C MET A 265 6.64 19.51 -9.28
N GLY A 266 7.85 20.09 -9.13
CA GLY A 266 8.31 20.73 -7.91
C GLY A 266 7.47 21.96 -7.55
N HIS A 267 7.17 22.80 -8.54
CA HIS A 267 6.32 23.98 -8.35
C HIS A 267 4.93 23.60 -7.83
N ARG A 268 4.28 22.60 -8.46
CA ARG A 268 2.96 22.10 -8.01
C ARG A 268 3.01 21.53 -6.60
N LEU A 269 4.06 20.79 -6.26
CA LEU A 269 4.23 20.28 -4.89
C LEU A 269 4.44 21.42 -3.88
N ALA A 270 5.23 22.44 -4.24
CA ALA A 270 5.43 23.62 -3.41
C ALA A 270 4.10 24.36 -3.14
N GLU A 271 3.26 24.57 -4.15
CA GLU A 271 1.94 25.17 -4.00
C GLU A 271 1.04 24.38 -3.03
N GLU A 272 0.99 23.06 -3.18
CA GLU A 272 0.19 22.17 -2.34
C GLU A 272 0.68 22.19 -0.88
N VAL A 273 1.99 22.06 -0.67
CA VAL A 273 2.62 22.13 0.66
C VAL A 273 2.33 23.47 1.32
N ILE A 274 2.49 24.58 0.61
CA ILE A 274 2.26 25.92 1.17
C ILE A 274 0.79 26.11 1.54
N SER A 275 -0.14 25.64 0.69
CA SER A 275 -1.57 25.67 0.98
C SER A 275 -1.89 24.90 2.25
N PHE A 276 -1.32 23.70 2.40
CA PHE A 276 -1.44 22.87 3.59
C PHE A 276 -0.87 23.58 4.83
N LEU A 277 0.36 24.08 4.74
CA LEU A 277 1.04 24.76 5.86
C LEU A 277 0.27 25.99 6.32
N LYS A 278 -0.16 26.87 5.41
CA LYS A 278 -0.96 28.06 5.76
C LYS A 278 -2.24 27.67 6.50
N SER A 279 -2.97 26.68 5.99
CA SER A 279 -4.20 26.17 6.63
C SER A 279 -3.95 25.64 8.05
N LYS A 280 -2.81 24.98 8.29
CA LYS A 280 -2.45 24.45 9.62
C LYS A 280 -1.91 25.53 10.56
N MET A 281 -1.07 26.42 10.07
CA MET A 281 -0.53 27.55 10.83
C MET A 281 -1.63 28.53 11.26
N ASP A 282 -2.61 28.81 10.39
CA ASP A 282 -3.78 29.64 10.71
C ASP A 282 -4.69 29.03 11.78
N LYS A 283 -4.69 27.71 11.90
CA LYS A 283 -5.36 27.00 13.00
C LYS A 283 -4.53 27.07 14.27
N ALA A 284 -3.23 26.79 14.18
CA ALA A 284 -2.33 26.77 15.34
C ALA A 284 -2.19 28.15 16.01
N SER A 285 -2.11 29.23 15.23
CA SER A 285 -2.02 30.61 15.72
C SER A 285 -3.24 31.05 16.55
N LYS A 286 -4.38 30.37 16.43
CA LYS A 286 -5.59 30.62 17.25
C LYS A 286 -5.53 29.96 18.64
N PHE A 287 -4.62 28.99 18.85
CA PHE A 287 -4.57 28.17 20.06
C PHE A 287 -3.21 28.17 20.77
N GLY A 288 -2.14 28.76 20.21
CA GLY A 288 -0.83 28.86 20.86
C GLY A 288 0.30 29.45 20.00
N ASN A 289 1.53 29.43 20.54
CA ASN A 289 2.75 29.89 19.86
C ASN A 289 3.14 28.98 18.68
N LEU A 290 3.65 29.57 17.60
CA LEU A 290 4.11 28.89 16.37
C LEU A 290 5.57 28.40 16.44
N GLU A 291 6.20 28.45 17.62
CA GLU A 291 7.65 28.25 17.78
C GLU A 291 8.11 26.79 17.61
N ASP A 292 7.18 25.81 17.62
CA ASP A 292 7.49 24.37 17.59
C ASP A 292 7.12 23.66 16.27
N ILE A 293 6.96 24.38 15.15
CA ILE A 293 6.61 23.74 13.86
C ILE A 293 7.80 22.99 13.28
N ARG A 294 7.61 21.69 13.01
CA ARG A 294 8.55 20.83 12.29
C ARG A 294 7.91 20.32 11.02
N LEU A 295 8.52 20.62 9.89
CA LEU A 295 8.11 20.16 8.57
C LEU A 295 9.06 19.07 8.09
N SER A 296 8.52 17.87 7.89
CA SER A 296 9.28 16.71 7.44
C SER A 296 8.78 16.23 6.08
N PHE A 297 9.69 15.73 5.26
CA PHE A 297 9.39 15.22 3.92
C PHE A 297 9.81 13.75 3.79
N VAL A 298 8.97 12.96 3.13
CA VAL A 298 9.27 11.58 2.74
C VAL A 298 9.09 11.48 1.23
N GLY A 299 10.12 11.04 0.53
CA GLY A 299 10.07 10.78 -0.90
C GLY A 299 10.41 9.34 -1.23
N HIS A 300 9.71 8.78 -2.20
CA HIS A 300 10.10 7.52 -2.84
C HIS A 300 10.47 7.76 -4.30
N SER A 301 11.51 7.09 -4.78
CA SER A 301 11.94 7.14 -6.18
C SER A 301 12.10 8.60 -6.66
N ILE A 302 11.54 8.94 -7.81
CA ILE A 302 11.55 10.29 -8.40
C ILE A 302 10.89 11.36 -7.51
N GLY A 303 10.03 10.97 -6.57
CA GLY A 303 9.42 11.89 -5.60
C GLY A 303 10.47 12.65 -4.78
N ASN A 304 11.64 12.06 -4.58
CA ASN A 304 12.78 12.73 -3.94
C ASN A 304 13.30 13.93 -4.72
N LEU A 305 13.33 13.83 -6.05
CA LEU A 305 13.73 14.95 -6.91
C LEU A 305 12.64 16.02 -6.98
N ILE A 306 11.37 15.61 -6.97
CA ILE A 306 10.23 16.54 -6.91
C ILE A 306 10.26 17.34 -5.60
N ILE A 307 10.53 16.69 -4.45
CA ILE A 307 10.70 17.36 -3.15
C ILE A 307 11.84 18.36 -3.22
N ARG A 308 13.03 17.96 -3.69
CA ARG A 308 14.18 18.88 -3.82
C ARG A 308 13.87 20.04 -4.75
N ALA A 309 13.14 19.81 -5.85
CA ALA A 309 12.70 20.85 -6.76
C ALA A 309 11.71 21.82 -6.10
N ALA A 310 10.79 21.32 -5.27
CA ALA A 310 9.87 22.14 -4.49
C ALA A 310 10.59 22.97 -3.43
N ILE A 311 11.59 22.41 -2.74
CA ILE A 311 12.42 23.15 -1.78
C ILE A 311 13.23 24.27 -2.46
N ALA A 312 13.69 24.04 -3.70
CA ALA A 312 14.38 25.06 -4.49
C ALA A 312 13.43 26.13 -5.08
N ASP A 313 12.11 25.96 -4.98
CA ASP A 313 11.13 26.94 -5.44
C ASP A 313 11.11 28.14 -4.48
N ILE A 314 11.11 29.35 -5.05
CA ILE A 314 11.11 30.62 -4.31
C ILE A 314 9.93 30.72 -3.33
N MET A 315 8.81 30.06 -3.63
CA MET A 315 7.62 30.05 -2.79
C MET A 315 7.86 29.36 -1.43
N MET A 316 8.80 28.40 -1.37
CA MET A 316 9.15 27.69 -0.15
C MET A 316 10.10 28.46 0.77
N GLU A 317 10.75 29.52 0.29
CA GLU A 317 11.76 30.30 1.04
C GLU A 317 11.33 30.69 2.47
N PRO A 318 10.09 31.18 2.72
CA PRO A 318 9.66 31.54 4.07
C PRO A 318 9.59 30.35 5.04
N PHE A 319 9.41 29.14 4.51
CA PHE A 319 9.15 27.92 5.27
C PHE A 319 10.38 27.03 5.47
N LEU A 320 11.51 27.32 4.79
CA LEU A 320 12.75 26.54 4.87
C LEU A 320 13.26 26.38 6.31
N ARG A 321 13.04 27.39 7.16
CA ARG A 321 13.42 27.39 8.58
C ARG A 321 12.72 26.30 9.42
N TYR A 322 11.60 25.75 8.94
CA TYR A 322 10.82 24.73 9.65
C TYR A 322 11.21 23.32 9.24
N LEU A 323 12.07 23.16 8.22
CA LEU A 323 12.47 21.84 7.71
C LEU A 323 13.24 21.06 8.79
N HIS A 324 12.78 19.83 9.05
CA HIS A 324 13.28 19.03 10.16
C HIS A 324 13.83 17.69 9.69
N THR A 325 12.99 16.75 9.26
CA THR A 325 13.44 15.41 8.84
C THR A 325 13.13 15.17 7.36
N TYR A 326 14.15 14.78 6.60
CA TYR A 326 14.03 14.31 5.24
C TYR A 326 14.35 12.81 5.14
N VAL A 327 13.40 12.04 4.61
CA VAL A 327 13.53 10.59 4.40
C VAL A 327 13.46 10.30 2.91
N SER A 328 14.54 9.75 2.36
CA SER A 328 14.64 9.39 0.95
C SER A 328 14.65 7.87 0.79
N LEU A 329 13.55 7.31 0.31
CA LEU A 329 13.42 5.91 -0.10
C LEU A 329 13.84 5.77 -1.56
N SER A 330 15.01 5.17 -1.83
CA SER A 330 15.53 4.95 -3.19
C SER A 330 15.48 6.19 -4.10
N GLY A 331 15.96 7.35 -3.64
CA GLY A 331 15.91 8.60 -4.44
C GLY A 331 17.07 8.73 -5.44
N PRO A 332 16.85 8.92 -6.76
CA PRO A 332 17.93 9.04 -7.74
C PRO A 332 18.63 10.43 -7.70
N HIS A 333 19.24 10.78 -6.56
CA HIS A 333 19.77 12.12 -6.26
C HIS A 333 20.86 12.62 -7.21
N LEU A 334 21.64 11.69 -7.78
CA LEU A 334 22.70 11.96 -8.76
C LEU A 334 22.29 11.48 -10.16
N GLY A 335 21.00 11.16 -10.36
CA GLY A 335 20.44 10.65 -11.59
C GLY A 335 21.03 9.30 -12.01
N TYR A 336 21.05 9.09 -13.32
CA TYR A 336 21.36 7.80 -13.96
C TYR A 336 22.70 7.81 -14.70
N LEU A 337 23.57 8.76 -14.38
CA LEU A 337 24.82 9.00 -15.12
C LEU A 337 25.74 7.77 -15.13
N TYR A 338 25.80 7.02 -14.02
CA TYR A 338 26.58 5.78 -13.88
C TYR A 338 25.70 4.55 -13.55
N SER A 339 24.58 4.37 -14.25
CA SER A 339 23.74 3.17 -14.08
C SER A 339 24.41 1.90 -14.61
N SER A 340 24.50 0.86 -13.77
CA SER A 340 25.10 -0.44 -14.11
C SER A 340 24.11 -1.47 -14.68
N ASN A 341 22.79 -1.25 -14.57
CA ASN A 341 21.78 -2.22 -14.98
C ASN A 341 21.44 -2.09 -16.48
N SER A 342 21.97 -3.02 -17.29
CA SER A 342 21.82 -3.02 -18.75
C SER A 342 20.37 -3.19 -19.22
N LEU A 343 19.56 -4.01 -18.55
CA LEU A 343 18.15 -4.23 -18.89
C LEU A 343 17.32 -2.98 -18.64
N PHE A 344 17.49 -2.37 -17.46
CA PHE A 344 16.85 -1.11 -17.13
C PHE A 344 17.30 0.01 -18.08
N ASN A 345 18.60 0.12 -18.37
CA ASN A 345 19.13 1.12 -19.31
C ASN A 345 18.55 0.96 -20.72
N SER A 346 18.29 -0.29 -21.15
CA SER A 346 17.66 -0.58 -22.44
C SER A 346 16.19 -0.15 -22.47
N GLY A 347 15.44 -0.41 -21.38
CA GLY A 347 14.08 0.08 -21.19
C GLY A 347 14.00 1.61 -21.14
N LEU A 348 14.94 2.25 -20.44
CA LEU A 348 15.04 3.72 -20.34
C LEU A 348 15.35 4.35 -21.70
N TRP A 349 16.22 3.74 -22.50
CA TRP A 349 16.48 4.17 -23.87
C TRP A 349 15.23 4.07 -24.76
N PHE A 350 14.41 3.03 -24.58
CA PHE A 350 13.14 2.91 -25.28
C PHE A 350 12.15 4.02 -24.84
N LEU A 351 11.99 4.23 -23.54
CA LEU A 351 11.12 5.27 -22.99
C LEU A 351 11.51 6.68 -23.46
N LYS A 352 12.81 6.98 -23.59
CA LYS A 352 13.31 8.25 -24.16
C LYS A 352 12.82 8.54 -25.57
N LYS A 353 12.48 7.51 -26.36
CA LYS A 353 11.98 7.69 -27.73
C LYS A 353 10.49 8.04 -27.76
N LEU A 354 9.76 7.82 -26.66
CA LEU A 354 8.37 8.19 -26.54
C LEU A 354 8.25 9.70 -26.31
N LYS A 355 7.40 10.36 -27.08
CA LYS A 355 7.09 11.78 -26.86
C LYS A 355 6.32 11.91 -25.54
N GLY A 356 6.77 12.77 -24.63
CA GLY A 356 6.05 13.07 -23.39
C GLY A 356 6.74 12.65 -22.08
N THR A 357 8.00 12.18 -22.12
CA THR A 357 8.75 11.75 -20.91
C THR A 357 9.91 12.71 -20.57
N GLN A 358 9.62 13.97 -20.28
CA GLN A 358 10.66 14.99 -20.01
C GLN A 358 11.49 14.67 -18.75
N CYS A 359 10.85 14.14 -17.70
CA CYS A 359 11.55 13.72 -16.48
C CYS A 359 12.65 12.67 -16.77
N ILE A 360 12.43 11.77 -17.73
CA ILE A 360 13.42 10.76 -18.12
C ILE A 360 14.66 11.42 -18.75
N HIS A 361 14.48 12.46 -19.56
CA HIS A 361 15.61 13.22 -20.11
C HIS A 361 16.40 13.90 -18.99
N GLN A 362 15.73 14.50 -18.01
CA GLN A 362 16.38 15.13 -16.85
C GLN A 362 17.10 14.11 -15.95
N LEU A 363 16.51 12.93 -15.72
CA LEU A 363 17.11 11.83 -14.94
C LEU A 363 18.41 11.31 -15.55
N THR A 364 18.52 11.39 -16.87
CA THR A 364 19.61 10.78 -17.64
C THR A 364 20.53 11.80 -18.28
N PHE A 365 20.41 13.07 -17.91
CA PHE A 365 21.27 14.17 -18.39
C PHE A 365 21.22 14.34 -19.91
N THR A 366 20.04 14.14 -20.50
CA THR A 366 19.79 14.34 -21.94
C THR A 366 18.73 15.41 -22.19
N ASP A 367 18.48 16.28 -21.20
CA ASP A 367 17.66 17.48 -21.30
C ASP A 367 18.44 18.69 -21.83
N ASP A 368 19.77 18.67 -21.76
CA ASP A 368 20.66 19.69 -22.33
C ASP A 368 21.94 19.03 -22.88
N PRO A 369 22.52 19.51 -24.01
CA PRO A 369 23.80 19.01 -24.52
C PRO A 369 24.99 19.25 -23.59
N ASP A 370 24.94 20.29 -22.74
CA ASP A 370 25.95 20.52 -21.71
C ASP A 370 25.44 20.03 -20.35
N PHE A 371 26.17 19.07 -19.78
CA PHE A 371 25.92 18.55 -18.43
C PHE A 371 25.75 19.64 -17.38
N GLN A 372 26.50 20.75 -17.47
CA GLN A 372 26.40 21.85 -16.50
C GLN A 372 25.09 22.65 -16.60
N ASN A 373 24.36 22.50 -17.70
CA ASN A 373 23.07 23.15 -17.93
C ASN A 373 21.87 22.25 -17.64
N THR A 374 22.10 20.93 -17.48
CA THR A 374 21.05 19.96 -17.13
C THR A 374 20.38 20.29 -15.81
N PHE A 375 19.11 19.88 -15.69
CA PHE A 375 18.31 20.10 -14.50
C PHE A 375 18.97 19.55 -13.23
N LEU A 376 19.39 18.28 -13.23
CA LEU A 376 19.94 17.64 -12.03
C LEU A 376 21.25 18.29 -11.56
N TYR A 377 22.11 18.71 -12.50
CA TYR A 377 23.33 19.45 -12.14
C TYR A 377 23.00 20.75 -11.43
N LYS A 378 22.05 21.53 -11.98
CA LYS A 378 21.59 22.79 -11.37
C LYS A 378 20.93 22.55 -10.02
N LEU A 379 20.12 21.51 -9.88
CA LEU A 379 19.45 21.14 -8.63
C LEU A 379 20.46 20.79 -7.53
N CYS A 380 21.56 20.10 -7.86
CA CYS A 380 22.62 19.79 -6.89
C CYS A 380 23.40 21.02 -6.40
N LYS A 381 23.36 22.13 -7.15
CA LYS A 381 23.92 23.41 -6.70
C LYS A 381 22.97 24.24 -5.83
N GLN A 382 21.67 23.92 -5.83
CA GLN A 382 20.69 24.60 -4.99
C GLN A 382 20.72 24.01 -3.58
N ASN A 383 20.53 24.87 -2.59
CA ASN A 383 20.48 24.53 -1.17
C ASN A 383 19.16 23.83 -0.86
N THR A 384 19.13 22.52 -1.09
CA THR A 384 17.93 21.69 -0.95
C THR A 384 18.02 20.71 0.20
N LEU A 385 19.24 20.42 0.65
CA LEU A 385 19.52 19.46 1.72
C LEU A 385 19.95 20.16 3.01
N GLU A 386 20.64 21.29 2.94
CA GLU A 386 21.20 21.98 4.13
C GLU A 386 20.15 22.44 5.14
N HIS A 387 18.91 22.63 4.71
CA HIS A 387 17.82 23.11 5.57
C HIS A 387 17.26 22.02 6.48
N PHE A 388 17.51 20.74 6.20
CA PHE A 388 17.02 19.64 7.01
C PHE A 388 17.98 19.32 8.16
N ARG A 389 17.44 19.25 9.37
CA ARG A 389 18.18 18.80 10.55
C ARG A 389 18.55 17.32 10.48
N ASN A 390 17.66 16.48 9.97
CA ASN A 390 17.86 15.04 9.85
C ASN A 390 17.70 14.61 8.39
N ILE A 391 18.67 13.88 7.85
CA ILE A 391 18.63 13.33 6.49
C ILE A 391 18.88 11.83 6.57
N ILE A 392 17.89 11.07 6.13
CA ILE A 392 17.90 9.61 6.14
C ILE A 392 17.81 9.11 4.71
N LEU A 393 18.87 8.46 4.23
CA LEU A 393 18.94 7.87 2.89
C LEU A 393 18.79 6.35 3.02
N LEU A 394 17.71 5.81 2.48
CA LEU A 394 17.37 4.39 2.50
C LEU A 394 17.51 3.84 1.09
N SER A 395 18.31 2.79 0.93
CA SER A 395 18.66 2.23 -0.37
C SER A 395 18.81 0.72 -0.29
N SER A 396 18.43 0.00 -1.34
CA SER A 396 18.65 -1.43 -1.45
C SER A 396 19.64 -1.76 -2.56
N PRO A 397 20.67 -2.59 -2.33
CA PRO A 397 21.53 -3.11 -3.40
C PRO A 397 20.76 -3.93 -4.44
N GLN A 398 19.56 -4.39 -4.08
CA GLN A 398 18.66 -5.20 -4.92
C GLN A 398 17.74 -4.34 -5.80
N ASP A 399 17.72 -3.02 -5.56
CA ASP A 399 16.96 -2.08 -6.38
C ASP A 399 17.61 -1.96 -7.76
N GLY A 400 16.92 -2.50 -8.77
CA GLY A 400 17.38 -2.46 -10.15
C GLY A 400 16.92 -1.23 -10.92
N TYR A 401 16.05 -0.39 -10.33
CA TYR A 401 15.48 0.82 -10.93
C TYR A 401 16.28 2.06 -10.62
N VAL A 402 16.81 2.21 -9.42
CA VAL A 402 17.58 3.39 -9.02
C VAL A 402 19.03 3.00 -8.78
N PRO A 403 20.02 3.66 -9.42
CA PRO A 403 21.42 3.31 -9.20
C PRO A 403 21.78 3.46 -7.72
N TYR A 404 22.31 2.39 -7.13
CA TYR A 404 22.56 2.31 -5.69
C TYR A 404 23.36 3.50 -5.13
N HIS A 405 24.43 3.90 -5.81
CA HIS A 405 25.25 5.05 -5.40
C HIS A 405 24.49 6.39 -5.48
N SER A 406 23.53 6.50 -6.40
CA SER A 406 22.69 7.69 -6.57
C SER A 406 21.69 7.81 -5.41
N ALA A 407 21.07 6.69 -5.00
CA ALA A 407 20.21 6.60 -3.80
C ALA A 407 20.89 7.08 -2.50
N ARG A 408 22.21 6.96 -2.46
CA ARG A 408 23.02 7.14 -1.27
C ARG A 408 23.82 8.43 -1.24
N ILE A 409 23.83 9.18 -2.35
CA ILE A 409 24.69 10.35 -2.53
C ILE A 409 26.14 9.93 -2.21
N GLU A 410 26.65 8.97 -2.98
CA GLU A 410 28.00 8.44 -2.84
C GLU A 410 28.68 8.25 -4.20
N SER A 411 30.01 8.09 -4.17
CA SER A 411 30.78 7.76 -5.36
C SER A 411 30.67 6.28 -5.70
N CYS A 412 30.86 5.93 -6.97
CA CYS A 412 30.93 4.56 -7.44
C CYS A 412 32.25 4.29 -8.18
N GLN A 413 32.64 3.03 -8.30
CA GLN A 413 33.91 2.66 -8.94
C GLN A 413 34.02 3.14 -10.40
N ALA A 414 32.91 3.14 -11.13
CA ALA A 414 32.85 3.64 -12.49
C ALA A 414 33.14 5.15 -12.56
N ALA A 415 32.59 5.94 -11.63
CA ALA A 415 32.84 7.38 -11.55
C ALA A 415 34.24 7.69 -11.04
N ALA A 416 34.74 6.95 -10.06
CA ALA A 416 36.08 7.13 -9.49
C ALA A 416 37.21 6.95 -10.53
N ASN A 417 36.98 6.08 -11.52
CA ASN A 417 37.93 5.81 -12.59
C ASN A 417 37.69 6.66 -13.85
N ASP A 418 36.68 7.53 -13.87
CA ASP A 418 36.31 8.33 -15.04
C ASP A 418 36.89 9.76 -14.94
N SER A 419 37.94 10.01 -15.73
CA SER A 419 38.59 11.33 -15.82
C SER A 419 37.97 12.27 -16.87
N SER A 420 36.90 11.83 -17.55
CA SER A 420 36.22 12.62 -18.58
C SER A 420 35.41 13.79 -17.99
N LYS A 421 34.86 14.65 -18.86
CA LYS A 421 33.93 15.72 -18.46
C LYS A 421 32.75 15.17 -17.64
N LYS A 422 32.25 13.98 -17.98
CA LYS A 422 31.16 13.28 -17.28
C LYS A 422 31.52 12.98 -15.83
N GLY A 423 32.71 12.40 -15.58
CA GLY A 423 33.19 12.09 -14.24
C GLY A 423 33.41 13.32 -13.38
N LYS A 424 33.96 14.39 -13.97
CA LYS A 424 34.12 15.68 -13.27
C LYS A 424 32.79 16.27 -12.83
N VAL A 425 31.81 16.33 -13.73
CA VAL A 425 30.45 16.82 -13.43
C VAL A 425 29.79 16.00 -12.32
N PHE A 426 29.89 14.67 -12.39
CA PHE A 426 29.34 13.79 -11.35
C PHE A 426 29.97 14.06 -9.98
N LEU A 427 31.29 14.18 -9.92
CA LEU A 427 32.01 14.47 -8.68
C LEU A 427 31.64 15.87 -8.14
N GLU A 428 31.47 16.88 -8.99
CA GLU A 428 30.97 18.19 -8.59
C GLU A 428 29.57 18.09 -7.96
N MET A 429 28.63 17.39 -8.60
CA MET A 429 27.28 17.21 -8.08
C MET A 429 27.27 16.47 -6.73
N LEU A 430 28.04 15.38 -6.63
CA LEU A 430 28.21 14.62 -5.41
C LEU A 430 28.77 15.49 -4.29
N THR A 431 29.83 16.25 -4.57
CA THR A 431 30.47 17.14 -3.59
C THR A 431 29.51 18.20 -3.11
N ASN A 432 28.78 18.88 -4.02
CA ASN A 432 27.78 19.88 -3.62
C ASN A 432 26.70 19.31 -2.71
N CYS A 433 26.20 18.08 -2.97
CA CYS A 433 25.21 17.46 -2.10
C CYS A 433 25.78 17.10 -0.73
N LEU A 434 27.01 16.57 -0.69
CA LEU A 434 27.68 16.20 0.56
C LEU A 434 28.02 17.44 1.40
N ASP A 435 28.43 18.53 0.77
CA ASP A 435 28.75 19.79 1.46
C ASP A 435 27.50 20.40 2.10
N GLN A 436 26.35 20.34 1.43
CA GLN A 436 25.06 20.73 2.02
C GLN A 436 24.69 19.88 3.24
N ILE A 437 24.85 18.55 3.15
CA ILE A 437 24.56 17.63 4.27
C ILE A 437 25.49 17.86 5.47
N ARG A 438 26.73 18.31 5.20
CA ARG A 438 27.75 18.57 6.22
C ARG A 438 27.76 20.00 6.74
N ALA A 439 26.95 20.89 6.17
CA ALA A 439 26.93 22.29 6.57
C ALA A 439 26.68 22.41 8.07
N ASP A 440 27.56 23.15 8.77
CA ASP A 440 27.59 23.27 10.22
C ASP A 440 26.28 23.87 10.75
N SER A 441 25.35 23.01 11.17
CA SER A 441 24.26 23.40 12.05
C SER A 441 24.79 23.43 13.48
N THR A 442 24.54 24.53 14.19
CA THR A 442 24.92 24.74 15.60
C THR A 442 24.30 23.70 16.55
N GLU A 443 23.31 22.94 16.08
CA GLU A 443 22.72 21.78 16.74
C GLU A 443 23.07 20.50 15.97
N ARG A 444 23.51 19.42 16.64
CA ARG A 444 23.83 18.14 15.97
C ARG A 444 22.60 17.58 15.24
N GLY A 445 22.57 17.76 13.92
CA GLY A 445 21.69 17.03 13.01
C GLY A 445 22.15 15.59 12.79
N VAL A 446 21.25 14.73 12.28
CA VAL A 446 21.55 13.32 11.99
C VAL A 446 21.61 13.11 10.49
N PHE A 447 22.75 12.62 10.00
CA PHE A 447 22.87 12.06 8.66
C PHE A 447 23.04 10.55 8.73
N MET A 448 22.10 9.81 8.16
CA MET A 448 22.08 8.35 8.20
C MET A 448 21.94 7.78 6.80
N ARG A 449 22.78 6.79 6.48
CA ARG A 449 22.62 5.92 5.30
C ARG A 449 22.28 4.52 5.78
N CYS A 450 21.23 3.94 5.22
CA CYS A 450 20.74 2.62 5.58
C CYS A 450 20.71 1.71 4.37
N ASP A 451 21.36 0.55 4.52
CA ASP A 451 21.38 -0.53 3.55
C ASP A 451 20.22 -1.47 3.87
N VAL A 452 19.25 -1.57 2.97
CA VAL A 452 18.06 -2.40 3.17
C VAL A 452 18.13 -3.61 2.25
N ASN A 453 18.27 -4.78 2.85
CA ASN A 453 18.26 -6.06 2.15
C ASN A 453 16.93 -6.73 2.41
N PHE A 454 16.12 -6.85 1.37
CA PHE A 454 14.87 -7.61 1.39
C PHE A 454 15.15 -9.08 1.12
N ASP A 455 14.43 -9.98 1.79
CA ASP A 455 14.66 -11.42 1.60
C ASP A 455 14.15 -11.84 0.21
N PRO A 456 15.01 -12.34 -0.71
CA PRO A 456 14.59 -12.77 -2.03
C PRO A 456 13.64 -13.98 -1.98
N SER A 457 13.67 -14.76 -0.90
CA SER A 457 12.90 -16.00 -0.76
C SER A 457 11.41 -15.78 -0.51
N THR A 458 11.03 -14.59 -0.04
CA THR A 458 9.62 -14.15 0.08
C THR A 458 8.95 -13.93 -1.27
N TYR A 459 9.71 -13.84 -2.36
CA TYR A 459 9.19 -13.63 -3.70
C TYR A 459 9.16 -14.96 -4.47
N GLY A 460 7.98 -15.36 -4.95
CA GLY A 460 7.89 -16.40 -5.98
C GLY A 460 8.77 -16.06 -7.19
N LYS A 461 9.17 -17.05 -7.99
CA LYS A 461 10.00 -16.84 -9.19
C LYS A 461 9.21 -16.09 -10.27
N ASN A 462 9.04 -14.77 -10.12
CA ASN A 462 8.34 -13.89 -11.05
C ASN A 462 9.31 -12.94 -11.78
N LEU A 463 8.88 -12.43 -12.93
CA LEU A 463 9.63 -11.49 -13.78
C LEU A 463 10.04 -10.19 -13.04
N ASP A 464 9.31 -9.79 -12.00
CA ASP A 464 9.61 -8.62 -11.16
C ASP A 464 10.94 -8.74 -10.39
N ASN A 465 11.36 -9.97 -10.04
CA ASN A 465 12.64 -10.22 -9.38
C ASN A 465 13.82 -10.09 -10.35
N LEU A 466 13.59 -10.32 -11.66
CA LEU A 466 14.65 -10.30 -12.68
C LEU A 466 15.15 -8.87 -12.98
N VAL A 467 14.31 -7.87 -12.75
CA VAL A 467 14.59 -6.46 -13.06
C VAL A 467 14.97 -5.65 -11.81
N GLY A 468 14.81 -6.23 -10.61
CA GLY A 468 14.99 -5.52 -9.33
C GLY A 468 13.84 -4.57 -8.98
N ARG A 469 12.68 -4.74 -9.63
CA ARG A 469 11.44 -4.00 -9.37
C ARG A 469 10.89 -4.32 -7.99
N ALA A 470 10.98 -5.59 -7.59
CA ALA A 470 10.50 -6.09 -6.32
C ALA A 470 11.07 -5.27 -5.16
N ALA A 471 12.41 -5.14 -5.06
CA ALA A 471 13.06 -4.36 -4.02
C ALA A 471 12.73 -2.85 -4.09
N HIS A 472 12.50 -2.31 -5.29
CA HIS A 472 12.12 -0.90 -5.46
C HIS A 472 10.73 -0.61 -4.87
N ILE A 473 9.77 -1.52 -5.06
CA ILE A 473 8.39 -1.41 -4.55
C ILE A 473 8.29 -1.86 -3.09
N GLU A 474 9.15 -2.79 -2.65
CA GLU A 474 9.13 -3.31 -1.28
C GLU A 474 9.31 -2.22 -0.21
N PHE A 475 10.01 -1.12 -0.53
CA PHE A 475 10.07 0.07 0.33
C PHE A 475 8.70 0.67 0.67
N LEU A 476 7.68 0.44 -0.16
CA LEU A 476 6.32 0.95 0.00
C LEU A 476 5.36 -0.09 0.60
N ASP A 477 5.58 -1.38 0.32
CA ASP A 477 4.68 -2.47 0.69
C ASP A 477 5.09 -3.23 1.96
N SER A 478 6.36 -3.12 2.37
CA SER A 478 6.88 -3.85 3.54
C SER A 478 6.57 -3.15 4.86
N ASP A 479 5.56 -3.64 5.57
CA ASP A 479 5.24 -3.17 6.93
C ASP A 479 6.41 -3.39 7.91
N ILE A 480 7.14 -4.50 7.75
CA ILE A 480 8.30 -4.83 8.58
C ILE A 480 9.38 -3.77 8.43
N PHE A 481 9.69 -3.37 7.20
CA PHE A 481 10.65 -2.30 6.92
C PHE A 481 10.21 -0.97 7.53
N ALA A 482 8.97 -0.55 7.26
CA ALA A 482 8.44 0.72 7.76
C ALA A 482 8.48 0.75 9.30
N ARG A 483 8.07 -0.34 9.95
CA ARG A 483 8.13 -0.48 11.41
C ARG A 483 9.56 -0.45 11.92
N PHE A 484 10.46 -1.21 11.29
CA PHE A 484 11.83 -1.32 11.73
C PHE A 484 12.52 0.04 11.76
N ILE A 485 12.46 0.81 10.66
CA ILE A 485 13.10 2.12 10.59
C ILE A 485 12.47 3.11 11.59
N MET A 486 11.14 3.20 11.62
CA MET A 486 10.48 4.26 12.38
C MET A 486 10.51 3.99 13.89
N TRP A 487 10.37 2.74 14.33
CA TRP A 487 10.40 2.38 15.74
C TRP A 487 11.81 2.18 16.31
N SER A 488 12.82 1.95 15.46
CA SER A 488 14.22 1.91 15.91
C SER A 488 14.79 3.31 16.13
N PHE A 489 14.29 4.31 15.40
CA PHE A 489 14.76 5.70 15.49
C PHE A 489 13.62 6.70 15.74
N PRO A 490 12.76 6.49 16.75
CA PRO A 490 11.52 7.28 16.91
C PRO A 490 11.78 8.77 17.12
N ASP A 491 12.93 9.14 17.68
CA ASP A 491 13.30 10.53 17.92
C ASP A 491 13.59 11.32 16.62
N LEU A 492 13.90 10.63 15.51
CA LEU A 492 14.04 11.27 14.20
C LEU A 492 12.67 11.64 13.58
N PHE A 493 11.59 11.08 14.12
CA PHE A 493 10.22 11.22 13.62
C PHE A 493 9.29 11.97 14.60
N ARG A 494 9.80 12.48 15.73
CA ARG A 494 9.00 13.15 16.76
C ARG A 494 8.89 14.66 16.61
#